data_AF-A0A1A6GH40-F1
#
_entry.id   AF-A0A1A6GH40-F1
#
_cell.length_a   1.000
_cell.length_b   1.000
_cell.length_c   1.000
_cell.angle_alpha   90.00
_cell.angle_beta   90.00
_cell.angle_gamma   90.00
#
_symmetry.space_group_name_H-M   'P 1'
#
loop_
_entity.id
_entity.type
_entity.pdbx_description
1 polymer ?
#
loop_
_entity_poly.entity_id
_entity_poly.type
_entity_poly.pdbx_seq_one_letter_code
_entity_poly.pdbx_strand_id
1 'polypeptide(L)'
;DLINQGREKVVEATNSVTAVRIQPLEDIISTVWKENMNLSEAQVQALALSRQASQELDVKRREAIYNDVLTKQQMLISCVQRILMNRRLQQQYNQQQQQQMTYQQATLSHLMMPKPPNLIMTPSNYQQIDMRGMYQSVASGMQPPPLQRAPPPMRSKNPGPSPGKSM
;
A
#
# COMPACT_ATOMS: atom_id res chain seq x y z
N ASP A 1 4.38 4.10 15.91
CA ASP A 1 3.42 3.89 17.02
C ASP A 1 1.96 4.15 16.66
N LEU A 2 1.59 5.31 16.10
CA LEU A 2 0.19 5.65 15.83
C LEU A 2 -0.59 4.61 14.98
N ILE A 3 0.02 4.04 13.93
CA ILE A 3 -0.61 2.98 13.12
C ILE A 3 -0.89 1.73 13.95
N ASN A 4 0.03 1.35 14.84
CA ASN A 4 -0.11 0.16 15.68
C ASN A 4 -1.21 0.38 16.72
N GLN A 5 -1.24 1.55 17.36
CA GLN A 5 -2.32 1.93 18.28
C GLN A 5 -3.69 1.91 17.58
N GLY A 6 -3.78 2.46 16.37
CA GLY A 6 -5.02 2.43 15.61
C GLY A 6 -5.43 1.02 15.20
N ARG A 7 -4.48 0.13 14.89
CA ARG A 7 -4.74 -1.30 14.65
C ARG A 7 -5.28 -2.00 15.89
N GLU A 8 -4.69 -1.76 17.05
CA GLU A 8 -5.16 -2.32 18.33
C GLU A 8 -6.59 -1.87 18.65
N LYS A 9 -6.90 -0.59 18.44
CA LYS A 9 -8.28 -0.07 18.59
C LYS A 9 -9.28 -0.72 17.65
N VAL A 10 -8.89 -1.01 16.40
CA VAL A 10 -9.75 -1.76 15.46
C VAL A 10 -10.02 -3.17 15.99
N VAL A 11 -9.01 -3.84 16.55
CA VAL A 11 -9.17 -5.18 17.14
C VAL A 11 -10.12 -5.13 18.34
N GLU A 12 -9.94 -4.17 19.24
CA GLU A 12 -10.81 -3.96 20.40
C GLU A 12 -12.27 -3.70 19.96
N ALA A 13 -12.47 -2.81 19.00
CA ALA A 13 -13.81 -2.50 18.49
C ALA A 13 -14.45 -3.70 17.77
N THR A 14 -13.67 -4.49 17.02
CA THR A 14 -14.12 -5.75 16.42
C THR A 14 -14.59 -6.73 17.50
N ASN A 15 -13.79 -6.92 18.54
CA ASN A 15 -14.12 -7.83 19.64
C ASN A 15 -15.39 -7.36 20.39
N SER A 16 -15.57 -6.05 20.55
CA SER A 16 -16.76 -5.49 21.20
C SER A 16 -18.05 -5.79 20.42
N VAL A 17 -18.00 -5.70 19.08
CA VAL A 17 -19.12 -6.05 18.19
C VAL A 17 -19.38 -7.56 18.22
N THR A 18 -18.35 -8.39 18.09
CA THR A 18 -18.51 -9.85 18.04
C THR A 18 -18.94 -10.46 19.37
N ALA A 19 -18.64 -9.80 20.49
CA ALA A 19 -19.06 -10.24 21.82
C ALA A 19 -20.55 -9.97 22.12
N VAL A 20 -21.26 -9.16 21.31
CA VAL A 20 -22.70 -8.95 21.52
C VAL A 20 -23.45 -10.21 21.13
N ARG A 21 -24.34 -10.65 22.03
CA ARG A 21 -25.36 -11.65 21.73
C ARG A 21 -26.74 -11.06 21.99
N ILE A 22 -27.56 -10.99 20.95
CA ILE A 22 -28.98 -10.67 21.09
C ILE A 22 -29.67 -11.90 21.71
N GLN A 23 -30.40 -11.69 22.80
CA GLN A 23 -31.21 -12.73 23.40
C GLN A 23 -32.54 -12.83 22.63
N PRO A 24 -33.06 -14.05 22.41
CA PRO A 24 -34.39 -14.19 21.83
C PRO A 24 -35.43 -13.62 22.80
N LEU A 25 -36.54 -13.11 22.27
CA LEU A 25 -37.55 -12.40 23.06
C LEU A 25 -38.14 -13.32 24.14
N GLU A 26 -38.27 -14.61 23.88
CA GLU A 26 -38.79 -15.62 24.78
C GLU A 26 -37.91 -15.79 26.03
N ASP A 27 -36.59 -15.74 25.86
CA ASP A 27 -35.63 -15.80 26.97
C ASP A 27 -35.68 -14.50 27.79
N ILE A 28 -35.85 -13.35 27.12
CA ILE A 28 -36.00 -12.05 27.78
C ILE A 28 -37.30 -12.03 28.60
N ILE A 29 -38.42 -12.45 28.02
CA ILE A 29 -39.72 -12.56 28.71
C ILE A 29 -39.56 -13.47 29.93
N SER A 30 -38.98 -14.66 29.76
CA SER A 30 -38.74 -15.61 30.86
C SER A 30 -37.91 -15.00 31.99
N THR A 31 -36.90 -14.21 31.65
CA THR A 31 -36.03 -13.52 32.63
C THR A 31 -36.79 -12.41 33.35
N VAL A 32 -37.49 -11.55 32.61
CA VAL A 32 -38.30 -10.47 33.20
C VAL A 32 -39.38 -11.04 34.13
N TRP A 33 -40.01 -12.15 33.74
CA TRP A 33 -41.02 -12.81 34.56
C TRP A 33 -40.46 -13.34 35.88
N LYS A 34 -39.29 -13.98 35.83
CA LYS A 34 -38.58 -14.47 37.02
C LYS A 34 -38.18 -13.33 37.96
N GLU A 35 -37.76 -12.20 37.40
CA GLU A 35 -37.35 -11.03 38.17
C GLU A 35 -38.54 -10.21 38.71
N ASN A 36 -39.71 -10.33 38.10
CA ASN A 36 -40.88 -9.47 38.39
C ASN A 36 -42.18 -10.28 38.50
N MET A 37 -42.25 -11.18 39.47
CA MET A 37 -43.38 -12.12 39.65
C MET A 37 -44.75 -11.46 39.93
N ASN A 38 -44.77 -10.17 40.30
CA ASN A 38 -45.97 -9.42 40.65
C ASN A 38 -46.55 -8.60 39.47
N LEU A 39 -45.88 -8.60 38.32
CA LEU A 39 -46.35 -7.87 37.14
C LEU A 39 -47.37 -8.68 36.35
N SER A 40 -48.27 -7.99 35.66
CA SER A 40 -49.16 -8.59 34.69
C SER A 40 -48.43 -8.97 33.40
N GLU A 41 -49.04 -9.83 32.58
CA GLU A 41 -48.48 -10.23 31.29
C GLU A 41 -48.16 -9.06 30.37
N ALA A 42 -49.09 -8.11 30.25
CA ALA A 42 -48.88 -6.91 29.44
C ALA A 42 -47.69 -6.08 29.94
N GLN A 43 -47.50 -5.98 31.26
CA GLN A 43 -46.37 -5.26 31.86
C GLN A 43 -45.05 -5.97 31.60
N VAL A 44 -45.00 -7.30 31.76
CA VAL A 44 -43.79 -8.07 31.46
C VAL A 44 -43.45 -8.00 29.97
N GLN A 45 -44.43 -8.10 29.08
CA GLN A 45 -44.19 -8.02 27.65
C GLN A 45 -43.67 -6.63 27.24
N ALA A 46 -44.21 -5.55 27.80
CA ALA A 46 -43.71 -4.20 27.57
C ALA A 46 -42.25 -4.03 28.03
N LEU A 47 -41.90 -4.56 29.21
CA LEU A 47 -40.53 -4.56 29.73
C LEU A 47 -39.59 -5.41 28.88
N ALA A 48 -40.04 -6.57 28.41
CA ALA A 48 -39.24 -7.45 27.55
C ALA A 48 -38.94 -6.78 26.21
N LEU A 49 -39.93 -6.13 25.59
CA LEU A 49 -39.74 -5.35 24.37
C LEU A 49 -38.77 -4.16 24.60
N SER A 50 -38.87 -3.49 25.74
CA SER A 50 -37.93 -2.42 26.10
C SER A 50 -36.48 -2.92 26.24
N ARG A 51 -36.27 -4.09 26.87
CA ARG A 51 -34.96 -4.74 26.98
C ARG A 51 -34.44 -5.18 25.61
N GLN A 52 -35.29 -5.74 24.76
CA GLN A 52 -34.93 -6.14 23.40
C GLN A 52 -34.48 -4.93 22.57
N ALA A 53 -35.26 -3.84 22.59
CA ALA A 53 -34.90 -2.59 21.92
C ALA A 53 -33.56 -2.03 22.44
N SER A 54 -33.31 -2.13 23.75
CA SER A 54 -32.03 -1.71 24.35
C SER A 54 -30.85 -2.56 23.85
N GLN A 55 -31.01 -3.88 23.72
CA GLN A 55 -29.99 -4.75 23.13
C GLN A 55 -29.70 -4.37 21.66
N GLU A 56 -30.73 -4.08 20.87
CA GLU A 56 -30.56 -3.65 19.47
C GLU A 56 -29.84 -2.30 19.35
N LEU A 57 -30.16 -1.34 20.23
CA LEU A 57 -29.46 -0.06 20.28
C LEU A 57 -27.99 -0.23 20.66
N ASP A 58 -27.69 -1.13 21.60
CA ASP A 58 -26.31 -1.45 21.99
C ASP A 58 -25.52 -2.09 20.84
N VAL A 59 -26.14 -2.98 20.05
CA VAL A 59 -25.55 -3.53 18.81
C VAL A 59 -25.19 -2.37 17.87
N LYS A 60 -26.17 -1.54 17.51
CA LYS A 60 -25.99 -0.42 16.58
C LYS A 60 -24.91 0.55 17.05
N ARG A 61 -24.86 0.83 18.35
CA ARG A 61 -23.83 1.70 18.95
C ARG A 61 -22.44 1.11 18.77
N ARG A 62 -22.25 -0.18 19.05
CA ARG A 62 -20.94 -0.84 18.90
C ARG A 62 -20.53 -0.93 17.44
N GLU A 63 -21.46 -1.20 16.53
CA GLU A 63 -21.22 -1.15 15.08
C GLU A 63 -20.79 0.25 14.63
N ALA A 64 -21.44 1.31 15.11
CA ALA A 64 -21.05 2.68 14.80
C ALA A 64 -19.62 3.01 15.27
N ILE A 65 -19.26 2.56 16.49
CA ILE A 65 -17.90 2.71 17.03
C ILE A 65 -16.88 1.96 16.17
N TYR A 66 -17.16 0.70 15.82
CA TYR A 66 -16.28 -0.10 14.95
C TYR A 66 -16.06 0.59 13.59
N ASN A 67 -17.12 1.06 12.95
CA ASN A 67 -17.03 1.73 11.66
C ASN A 67 -16.20 3.02 11.75
N ASP A 68 -16.43 3.85 12.77
CA ASP A 68 -15.65 5.07 12.99
C ASP A 68 -14.15 4.78 13.19
N VAL A 69 -13.83 3.82 14.05
CA VAL A 69 -12.44 3.41 14.31
C VAL A 69 -11.78 2.84 13.05
N LEU A 70 -12.49 1.99 12.30
CA LEU A 70 -12.00 1.41 11.05
C LEU A 70 -11.74 2.51 10.01
N THR A 71 -12.68 3.42 9.80
CA THR A 71 -12.52 4.54 8.85
C THR A 71 -11.33 5.42 9.23
N LYS A 72 -11.18 5.77 10.52
CA LYS A 72 -10.01 6.53 11.01
C LYS A 72 -8.70 5.81 10.73
N GLN A 73 -8.64 4.50 10.94
CA GLN A 73 -7.44 3.71 10.67
C GLN A 73 -7.12 3.64 9.16
N GLN A 74 -8.14 3.45 8.31
CA GLN A 74 -7.95 3.46 6.85
C GLN A 74 -7.44 4.82 6.36
N MET A 75 -7.98 5.92 6.87
CA MET A 75 -7.50 7.27 6.56
C MET A 75 -6.05 7.46 6.99
N LEU A 76 -5.68 7.01 8.19
CA LEU A 76 -4.30 7.10 8.69
C LEU A 76 -3.33 6.32 7.78
N ILE A 77 -3.67 5.09 7.42
CA ILE A 77 -2.85 4.26 6.53
C ILE A 77 -2.69 4.95 5.16
N SER A 78 -3.78 5.45 4.59
CA SER A 78 -3.78 6.17 3.30
C SER A 78 -2.89 7.42 3.35
N CYS A 79 -2.97 8.20 4.43
CA CYS A 79 -2.13 9.37 4.64
C CYS A 79 -0.64 9.00 4.68
N VAL A 80 -0.28 7.97 5.46
CA VAL A 80 1.11 7.52 5.58
C VAL A 80 1.65 6.99 4.24
N GLN A 81 0.86 6.19 3.53
CA GLN A 81 1.23 5.70 2.19
C GLN A 81 1.51 6.85 1.22
N ARG A 82 0.65 7.89 1.22
CA ARG A 82 0.84 9.07 0.39
C ARG A 82 2.14 9.81 0.72
N ILE A 83 2.45 10.01 2.01
CA ILE A 83 3.69 10.65 2.45
C ILE A 83 4.91 9.85 1.98
N LEU A 84 4.91 8.53 2.17
CA LEU A 84 6.02 7.67 1.76
C LEU A 84 6.23 7.68 0.24
N MET A 85 5.15 7.66 -0.53
CA MET A 85 5.21 7.72 -1.99
C MET A 85 5.78 9.05 -2.47
N ASN A 86 5.31 10.18 -1.93
CA ASN A 86 5.84 11.51 -2.26
C ASN A 86 7.31 11.64 -1.90
N ARG A 87 7.73 11.11 -0.75
CA ARG A 87 9.15 11.11 -0.35
C ARG A 87 10.03 10.32 -1.32
N ARG A 88 9.56 9.15 -1.77
CA ARG A 88 10.26 8.35 -2.78
C ARG A 88 10.38 9.10 -4.10
N LEU A 89 9.29 9.74 -4.54
CA LEU A 89 9.29 10.52 -5.77
C LEU A 89 10.25 11.72 -5.69
N GLN A 90 10.26 12.44 -4.58
CA GLN A 90 11.19 13.54 -4.35
C GLN A 90 12.66 13.09 -4.36
N GLN A 91 12.95 11.92 -3.78
CA GLN A 91 14.29 11.33 -3.85
C GLN A 91 14.71 10.97 -5.28
N GLN A 92 13.78 10.53 -6.12
CA GLN A 92 14.05 10.26 -7.54
C GLN A 92 14.35 11.57 -8.30
N TYR A 93 13.55 12.62 -8.08
CA TYR A 93 13.79 13.93 -8.70
C TYR A 93 15.14 14.53 -8.29
N ASN A 94 15.49 14.48 -7.00
CA ASN A 94 16.76 14.99 -6.51
C ASN A 94 17.96 14.23 -7.10
N GLN A 95 17.86 12.90 -7.25
CA GLN A 95 18.90 12.10 -7.90
C GLN A 95 19.05 12.43 -9.39
N GLN A 96 17.94 12.64 -10.12
CA GLN A 96 18.00 13.07 -11.52
C GLN A 96 18.65 14.44 -11.67
N GLN A 97 18.28 15.40 -10.82
CA GLN A 97 18.85 16.75 -10.86
C GLN A 97 20.35 16.72 -10.53
N GLN A 98 20.76 15.92 -9.54
CA GLN A 98 22.16 15.78 -9.18
C GLN A 98 22.98 15.11 -10.29
N GLN A 99 22.43 14.09 -10.97
CA GLN A 99 23.09 13.52 -12.15
C GLN A 99 23.29 14.57 -13.24
N GLN A 100 22.27 15.37 -13.58
CA GLN A 100 22.41 16.43 -14.59
C GLN A 100 23.48 17.47 -14.22
N MET A 101 23.55 17.87 -12.96
CA MET A 101 24.59 18.78 -12.46
C MET A 101 25.99 18.15 -12.58
N THR A 102 26.15 16.89 -12.18
CA THR A 102 27.41 16.15 -12.31
C THR A 102 27.82 15.99 -13.77
N TYR A 103 26.89 15.69 -14.68
CA TYR A 103 27.18 15.61 -16.12
C TYR A 103 27.67 16.94 -16.69
N GLN A 104 27.06 18.06 -16.31
CA GLN A 104 27.53 19.39 -16.74
C GLN A 104 28.92 19.70 -16.19
N GLN A 105 29.19 19.41 -14.90
CA GLN A 105 30.50 19.64 -14.31
C GLN A 105 31.58 18.75 -14.93
N ALA A 106 31.27 17.50 -15.25
CA ALA A 106 32.19 16.59 -15.94
C ALA A 106 32.51 17.07 -17.36
N THR A 107 31.48 17.53 -18.10
CA THR A 107 31.65 18.08 -19.46
C THR A 107 32.49 19.35 -19.44
N LEU A 108 32.20 20.25 -18.50
CA LEU A 108 32.99 21.46 -18.28
C LEU A 108 34.44 21.13 -17.92
N SER A 109 34.67 20.22 -16.97
CA SER A 109 36.03 19.78 -16.59
C SER A 109 36.80 19.19 -17.77
N HIS A 110 36.13 18.44 -18.66
CA HIS A 110 36.75 17.89 -19.86
C HIS A 110 37.16 18.97 -20.87
N LEU A 111 36.39 20.07 -20.97
CA LEU A 111 36.72 21.23 -21.82
C LEU A 111 37.87 22.10 -21.29
N MET A 112 38.15 22.06 -19.99
CA MET A 112 39.20 22.88 -19.35
C MET A 112 40.53 22.13 -19.18
N MET A 113 40.61 20.87 -19.61
CA MET A 113 41.89 20.16 -19.63
C MET A 113 42.83 20.86 -20.62
N PRO A 114 44.00 21.36 -20.16
CA PRO A 114 44.96 21.99 -21.06
C PRO A 114 45.40 20.95 -22.09
N LYS A 115 45.33 21.33 -23.37
CA LYS A 115 45.87 20.55 -24.50
C LYS A 115 47.28 20.07 -24.10
N PRO A 116 47.59 18.76 -24.18
CA PRO A 116 48.92 18.28 -23.83
C PRO A 116 49.96 19.03 -24.68
N PRO A 117 51.01 19.60 -24.08
CA PRO A 117 52.09 20.18 -24.85
C PRO A 117 52.78 19.03 -25.60
N ASN A 118 52.81 19.16 -26.92
CA ASN A 118 53.61 18.37 -27.85
C ASN A 118 53.16 16.92 -28.09
N LEU A 119 52.14 16.76 -28.95
CA LEU A 119 52.10 15.64 -29.89
C LEU A 119 52.19 16.22 -31.30
N ILE A 120 53.41 16.23 -31.83
CA ILE A 120 53.71 16.53 -33.23
C ILE A 120 52.98 15.46 -34.06
N MET A 121 51.97 15.88 -34.84
CA MET A 121 51.35 15.03 -35.84
C MET A 121 52.29 14.89 -37.04
N THR A 122 52.93 13.75 -37.17
CA THR A 122 53.55 13.31 -38.43
C THR A 122 52.54 12.50 -39.25
N PRO A 123 52.23 12.86 -40.50
CA PRO A 123 51.31 12.10 -41.34
C PRO A 123 52.11 11.04 -42.09
N SER A 124 52.04 9.78 -41.67
CA SER A 124 52.45 8.66 -42.52
C SER A 124 51.78 7.36 -42.06
N ASN A 125 51.08 6.76 -43.03
CA ASN A 125 50.52 5.40 -43.02
C ASN A 125 49.20 5.22 -42.27
N TYR A 126 48.10 5.57 -42.96
CA TYR A 126 46.81 4.93 -42.74
C TYR A 126 46.95 3.44 -43.02
N GLN A 127 47.26 2.63 -42.00
CA GLN A 127 46.79 1.26 -41.98
C GLN A 127 45.36 1.27 -41.49
N GLN A 128 44.47 0.87 -42.38
CA GLN A 128 43.05 0.64 -42.17
C GLN A 128 42.90 -0.40 -41.06
N ILE A 129 42.75 0.06 -39.80
CA ILE A 129 42.37 -0.80 -38.68
C ILE A 129 40.91 -1.20 -38.91
N ASP A 130 40.71 -2.47 -39.24
CA ASP A 130 39.40 -3.11 -39.33
C ASP A 130 38.76 -3.14 -37.93
N MET A 131 37.74 -2.30 -37.72
CA MET A 131 37.04 -2.18 -36.43
C MET A 131 36.10 -3.37 -36.12
N ARG A 132 36.06 -4.44 -36.94
CA ARG A 132 35.12 -5.54 -36.73
C ARG A 132 35.66 -6.71 -35.87
N GLY A 133 36.93 -6.66 -35.43
CA GLY A 133 37.60 -7.76 -34.73
C GLY A 133 37.87 -7.58 -33.22
N MET A 134 37.72 -6.38 -32.65
CA MET A 134 38.19 -6.10 -31.27
C MET A 134 37.13 -6.28 -30.16
N TYR A 135 36.05 -7.02 -30.43
CA TYR A 135 34.98 -7.30 -29.45
C TYR A 135 34.83 -8.80 -29.11
N GLN A 136 35.94 -9.53 -28.98
CA GLN A 136 35.87 -10.85 -28.33
C GLN A 136 37.05 -11.16 -27.40
N SER A 137 36.68 -11.21 -26.11
CA SER A 137 37.28 -12.02 -25.04
C SER A 137 38.65 -11.61 -24.50
N VAL A 138 38.69 -11.00 -23.31
CA VAL A 138 38.82 -11.68 -21.99
C VAL A 138 38.81 -10.61 -20.87
N ALA A 139 37.74 -10.55 -20.08
CA ALA A 139 37.71 -10.99 -18.68
C ALA A 139 38.64 -10.24 -17.71
N SER A 140 38.12 -9.20 -17.04
CA SER A 140 38.13 -9.01 -15.57
C SER A 140 37.95 -7.53 -15.21
N GLY A 141 36.83 -7.20 -14.56
CA GLY A 141 36.66 -5.94 -13.85
C GLY A 141 35.91 -4.84 -14.61
N MET A 142 34.73 -4.48 -14.09
CA MET A 142 33.96 -3.28 -14.39
C MET A 142 33.15 -3.27 -15.71
N GLN A 143 32.18 -4.18 -15.81
CA GLN A 143 30.97 -3.91 -16.57
C GLN A 143 30.09 -2.91 -15.79
N PRO A 144 29.63 -1.80 -16.40
CA PRO A 144 28.49 -1.07 -15.86
C PRO A 144 27.25 -1.98 -15.95
N PRO A 145 26.36 -1.99 -14.93
CA PRO A 145 25.18 -2.83 -14.98
C PRO A 145 24.31 -2.38 -16.17
N PRO A 146 23.79 -3.33 -16.99
CA PRO A 146 22.87 -2.97 -18.05
C PRO A 146 21.62 -2.36 -17.42
N LEU A 147 21.18 -1.22 -17.96
CA LEU A 147 19.84 -0.70 -17.70
C LEU A 147 18.85 -1.83 -17.98
N GLN A 148 18.23 -2.37 -16.92
CA GLN A 148 17.16 -3.34 -17.04
C GLN A 148 16.09 -2.72 -17.94
N ARG A 149 15.98 -3.25 -19.16
CA ARG A 149 14.83 -3.04 -20.01
C ARG A 149 13.60 -3.39 -19.16
N ALA A 150 12.67 -2.44 -19.07
CA ALA A 150 11.44 -2.62 -18.30
C ALA A 150 10.82 -3.99 -18.62
N PRO A 151 10.35 -4.74 -17.61
CA PRO A 151 9.65 -5.98 -17.86
C PRO A 151 8.46 -5.73 -18.81
N PRO A 152 8.16 -6.66 -19.74
CA PRO A 152 7.02 -6.51 -20.63
C PRO A 152 5.74 -6.31 -19.80
N PRO A 153 4.77 -5.51 -20.28
CA PRO A 153 3.51 -5.35 -19.58
C PRO A 153 2.88 -6.74 -19.40
N MET A 154 2.62 -7.10 -18.15
CA MET A 154 1.89 -8.30 -17.79
C MET A 154 0.61 -8.32 -18.62
N ARG A 155 0.51 -9.29 -19.53
CA ARG A 155 -0.69 -9.59 -20.29
C ARG A 155 -1.85 -9.66 -19.31
N SER A 156 -2.78 -8.72 -19.46
CA SER A 156 -4.03 -8.68 -18.70
C SER A 156 -4.64 -10.07 -18.68
N LYS A 157 -4.79 -10.60 -17.48
CA LYS A 157 -5.56 -11.80 -17.21
C LYS A 157 -7.03 -11.37 -17.29
N ASN A 158 -7.54 -11.18 -18.51
CA ASN A 158 -8.97 -11.13 -18.73
C ASN A 158 -9.48 -12.57 -18.50
N PRO A 159 -10.40 -12.80 -17.56
CA PRO A 159 -11.21 -14.00 -17.59
C PRO A 159 -12.03 -13.93 -18.88
N GLY A 160 -11.88 -14.90 -19.79
CA GLY A 160 -12.80 -15.05 -20.90
C GLY A 160 -14.23 -15.28 -20.38
N PRO A 161 -15.27 -14.84 -21.10
CA PRO A 161 -16.65 -15.11 -20.71
C PRO A 161 -16.91 -16.62 -20.76
N SER A 162 -17.50 -17.15 -19.68
CA SER A 162 -17.96 -18.54 -19.59
C SER A 162 -18.91 -18.86 -20.74
N PRO A 163 -18.71 -19.98 -21.47
CA PRO A 163 -19.74 -20.51 -22.36
C PRO A 163 -20.94 -20.97 -21.52
N GLY A 164 -22.12 -20.62 -22.02
CA GLY A 164 -23.38 -20.73 -21.33
C GLY A 164 -23.76 -22.15 -20.89
N LYS A 165 -24.54 -22.18 -19.81
CA LYS A 165 -25.52 -23.23 -19.57
C LYS A 165 -26.59 -23.13 -20.66
N SER A 166 -26.74 -24.18 -21.45
CA SER A 166 -27.98 -24.50 -22.13
C SER A 166 -28.69 -25.57 -21.32
N MET A 167 -30.00 -25.38 -21.16
CA MET A 167 -30.96 -26.27 -20.51
C MET A 167 -30.99 -27.66 -21.13
#